data_AF-V3ZFS4-F1
#
_entry.id   AF-V3ZFS4-F1
#
_cell.length_a   1.000
_cell.length_b   1.000
_cell.length_c   1.000
_cell.angle_alpha   90.00
_cell.angle_beta   90.00
_cell.angle_gamma   90.00
#
_symmetry.space_group_name_H-M   'P 1'
#
loop_
_entity.id
_entity.type
_entity.pdbx_description
1 polymer ?
#
loop_
_entity_poly.entity_id
_entity_poly.type
_entity_poly.pdbx_seq_one_letter_code
_entity_poly.pdbx_strand_id
1 'polypeptide(L)'
;ASVLDRLNALLEPGGVLSVNERGVIDGQIPTIKPHPNFRLFLAMDSKYGEISRAMRNRGVEIYIPGEVDGCTYSRLDILSMLEGIGIRSYSIKHWLISVHDSVKQELPYTEKPTITDLLRCGVVVKQQLDKGMPLIQSLQQAAHDVYLRSLKTNSSKKHEFPHLKQKTPESIDDYSHRLSRKCDQAYPSFSKANKLTLCAQHFVEGLYSDPVKVDYLSES
;
A
#
# COMPACT_ATOMS: atom_id res chain seq x y z
N ALA A 1 17.08 -6.66 23.41
CA ALA A 1 17.47 -5.81 24.55
C ALA A 1 18.96 -5.44 24.52
N SER A 2 19.89 -6.41 24.48
CA SER A 2 21.34 -6.20 24.73
C SER A 2 22.09 -5.10 23.93
N VAL A 3 21.76 -4.85 22.66
CA VAL A 3 22.57 -3.89 21.84
C VAL A 3 22.13 -2.44 22.05
N LEU A 4 20.82 -2.19 22.12
CA LEU A 4 20.28 -0.83 22.26
C LEU A 4 20.57 -0.24 23.64
N ASP A 5 20.66 -1.07 24.67
CA ASP A 5 20.97 -0.59 26.02
C ASP A 5 22.36 0.06 26.14
N ARG A 6 23.29 -0.32 25.27
CA ARG A 6 24.62 0.29 25.19
C ARG A 6 24.59 1.73 24.65
N LEU A 7 23.55 2.08 23.90
CA LEU A 7 23.34 3.44 23.39
C LEU A 7 22.72 4.36 24.43
N ASN A 8 22.12 3.83 25.51
CA ASN A 8 21.55 4.67 26.58
C ASN A 8 22.59 5.63 27.16
N ALA A 9 23.84 5.19 27.27
CA ALA A 9 24.92 6.03 27.77
C ALA A 9 25.08 7.30 26.93
N LEU A 10 24.92 7.25 25.60
CA LEU A 10 25.01 8.42 24.73
C LEU A 10 23.84 9.41 24.86
N LEU A 11 22.76 8.99 25.53
CA LEU A 11 21.57 9.80 25.74
C LEU A 11 21.56 10.47 27.13
N GLU A 12 22.58 10.24 27.95
CA GLU A 12 22.78 10.88 29.25
C GLU A 12 23.66 12.13 29.14
N PRO A 13 23.46 13.15 29.99
CA PRO A 13 24.37 14.29 30.08
C PRO A 13 25.82 13.83 30.36
N GLY A 14 26.76 14.23 29.50
CA GLY A 14 28.17 13.82 29.62
C GLY A 14 28.44 12.34 29.30
N GLY A 15 27.43 11.65 28.77
CA GLY A 15 27.49 10.25 28.43
C GLY A 15 28.48 9.91 27.31
N VAL A 16 29.03 8.69 27.37
CA VAL A 16 30.04 8.19 26.42
C VAL A 16 29.74 6.76 26.00
N LEU A 17 30.18 6.37 24.81
CA LEU A 17 30.11 4.98 24.37
C LEU A 17 31.43 4.26 24.64
N SER A 18 31.40 3.26 25.52
CA SER A 18 32.56 2.41 25.79
C SER A 18 32.64 1.27 24.77
N VAL A 19 33.82 1.08 24.16
CA VAL A 19 34.06 0.03 23.15
C VAL A 19 34.84 -1.12 23.80
N ASN A 20 34.10 -1.97 24.52
CA ASN A 20 34.68 -3.08 25.28
C ASN A 20 35.32 -4.14 24.38
N GLU A 21 34.86 -4.27 23.13
CA GLU A 21 35.36 -5.25 22.16
C GLU A 21 36.83 -5.00 21.74
N ARG A 22 37.37 -3.82 22.03
CA ARG A 22 38.79 -3.49 21.77
C ARG A 22 39.72 -3.82 22.94
N GLY A 23 39.19 -4.37 24.03
CA GLY A 23 39.97 -4.64 25.24
C GLY A 23 40.48 -3.36 25.90
N VAL A 24 41.46 -3.53 26.78
CA VAL A 24 42.11 -2.42 27.49
C VAL A 24 43.29 -1.94 26.65
N ILE A 25 43.29 -0.65 26.27
CA ILE A 25 44.40 0.01 25.57
C ILE A 25 44.95 1.04 26.56
N ASP A 26 46.25 1.01 26.84
CA ASP A 26 46.92 1.91 27.80
C ASP A 26 46.29 1.95 29.20
N GLY A 27 45.78 0.81 29.68
CA GLY A 27 45.16 0.69 30.99
C GLY A 27 43.74 1.26 31.09
N GLN A 28 43.15 1.76 30.00
CA GLN A 28 41.77 2.23 29.96
C GLN A 28 40.95 1.54 28.87
N ILE A 29 39.63 1.47 29.09
CA ILE A 29 38.69 1.04 28.05
C ILE A 29 38.46 2.24 27.12
N PRO A 30 38.64 2.08 25.80
CA PRO A 30 38.39 3.16 24.85
C PRO A 30 36.95 3.68 24.95
N THR A 31 36.81 5.00 25.10
CA THR A 31 35.50 5.68 25.16
C THR A 31 35.36 6.68 24.01
N ILE A 32 34.16 6.75 23.44
CA ILE A 32 33.80 7.68 22.37
C ILE A 32 32.84 8.71 22.95
N LYS A 33 33.23 9.99 22.88
CA LYS A 33 32.37 11.10 23.29
C LYS A 33 31.47 11.52 22.12
N PRO A 34 30.16 11.73 22.34
CA PRO A 34 29.29 12.27 21.32
C PRO A 34 29.69 13.70 20.95
N HIS A 35 29.57 14.03 19.67
CA HIS A 35 29.76 15.40 19.19
C HIS A 35 28.67 16.33 19.77
N PRO A 36 28.91 17.64 20.01
CA PRO A 36 27.89 18.55 20.52
C PRO A 36 26.59 18.60 19.70
N ASN A 37 26.68 18.35 18.39
CA ASN A 37 25.53 18.28 17.47
C ASN A 37 25.04 16.85 17.22
N PHE A 38 25.47 15.86 18.00
CA PHE A 38 25.01 14.49 17.85
C PHE A 38 23.50 14.40 18.11
N ARG A 39 22.79 13.72 17.22
CA ARG A 39 21.36 13.43 17.32
C ARG A 39 21.15 11.97 16.96
N LEU A 40 20.33 11.27 17.73
CA LEU A 40 19.92 9.90 17.45
C LEU A 40 18.46 9.92 16.94
N PHE A 41 18.25 9.41 15.73
CA PHE A 41 16.93 9.18 15.17
C PHE A 41 16.70 7.68 15.02
N LEU A 42 15.56 7.20 15.51
CA LEU A 42 15.16 5.81 15.44
C LEU A 42 13.76 5.73 14.84
N ALA A 43 13.54 4.75 13.96
CA ALA A 43 12.22 4.36 13.47
C ALA A 43 11.91 2.97 14.00
N MET A 44 10.67 2.75 14.45
CA MET A 44 10.22 1.51 15.06
C MET A 44 8.90 1.10 14.42
N ASP A 45 8.74 -0.19 14.13
CA ASP A 45 7.46 -0.82 13.83
C ASP A 45 7.04 -1.65 15.05
N SER A 46 5.91 -1.29 15.66
CA SER A 46 5.40 -1.93 16.88
C SER A 46 5.08 -3.41 16.68
N LYS A 47 4.89 -3.87 15.43
CA LYS A 47 4.67 -5.29 15.11
C LYS A 47 5.90 -6.16 15.38
N TYR A 48 7.10 -5.59 15.33
CA TYR A 48 8.35 -6.34 15.45
C TYR A 48 9.08 -6.11 16.78
N GLY A 49 8.47 -5.37 17.70
CA GLY A 49 8.96 -5.19 19.05
C GLY A 49 8.84 -3.76 19.55
N GLU A 50 9.30 -3.57 20.78
CA GLU A 50 9.25 -2.30 21.47
C GLU A 50 10.64 -1.83 21.90
N ILE A 51 10.83 -0.52 21.96
CA ILE A 51 12.00 0.09 22.59
C ILE A 51 11.90 0.04 24.12
N SER A 52 13.04 -0.06 24.80
CA SER A 52 13.07 -0.13 26.26
C SER A 52 12.55 1.18 26.88
N ARG A 53 11.92 1.08 28.07
CA ARG A 53 11.43 2.26 28.81
C ARG A 53 12.54 3.29 29.04
N ALA A 54 13.76 2.82 29.26
CA ALA A 54 14.93 3.65 29.43
C ALA A 54 15.17 4.57 28.21
N MET A 55 15.09 4.04 26.99
CA MET A 55 15.23 4.84 25.76
C MET A 55 14.04 5.76 25.54
N ARG A 56 12.81 5.29 25.79
CA ARG A 56 11.59 6.11 25.69
C ARG A 56 11.67 7.35 26.57
N ASN A 57 12.11 7.18 27.82
CA ASN A 57 12.21 8.28 28.78
C ASN A 57 13.29 9.32 28.44
N ARG A 58 14.19 9.02 27.49
CA ARG A 58 15.29 9.92 27.06
C ARG A 58 15.08 10.54 25.69
N GLY A 59 14.05 10.10 24.96
CA GLY A 59 13.75 10.57 23.62
C GLY A 59 12.43 11.35 23.57
N VAL A 60 12.18 11.93 22.40
CA VAL A 60 10.83 12.36 22.01
C VAL A 60 10.29 11.29 21.08
N GLU A 61 9.16 10.70 21.45
CA GLU A 61 8.46 9.72 20.63
C GLU A 61 7.35 10.42 19.83
N ILE A 62 7.31 10.14 18.53
CA ILE A 62 6.28 10.65 17.62
C ILE A 62 5.61 9.43 17.01
N TYR A 63 4.32 9.27 17.29
CA TYR A 63 3.49 8.25 16.67
C TYR A 63 2.82 8.80 15.42
N ILE A 64 2.97 8.09 14.30
CA ILE A 64 2.33 8.44 13.03
C ILE A 64 1.21 7.42 12.81
N PRO A 65 -0.07 7.83 12.94
CA PRO A 65 -1.18 6.91 12.73
C PRO A 65 -1.27 6.53 11.25
N GLY A 66 -1.61 5.27 10.99
CA GLY A 66 -1.75 4.72 9.64
C GLY A 66 -3.16 4.23 9.34
N GLU A 67 -3.33 3.62 8.16
CA GLU A 67 -4.62 3.04 7.75
C GLU A 67 -5.09 1.90 8.66
N VAL A 68 -4.17 1.21 9.32
CA VAL A 68 -4.47 0.18 10.32
C VAL A 68 -5.18 0.74 11.56
N ASP A 69 -5.00 2.03 11.84
CA ASP A 69 -5.60 2.75 12.97
C ASP A 69 -6.92 3.44 12.56
N GLY A 70 -7.41 3.15 11.34
CA GLY A 70 -8.61 3.78 10.77
C GLY A 70 -8.38 5.20 10.26
N CYS A 71 -7.16 5.71 10.30
CA CYS A 71 -6.82 7.00 9.72
C CYS A 71 -6.75 6.90 8.20
N THR A 72 -7.36 7.87 7.51
CA THR A 72 -7.35 7.92 6.03
C THR A 72 -6.50 9.09 5.56
N TYR A 73 -5.74 8.87 4.48
CA TYR A 73 -5.02 9.95 3.82
C TYR A 73 -6.01 10.88 3.15
N SER A 74 -5.76 12.20 3.22
CA SER A 74 -6.60 13.15 2.50
C SER A 74 -6.43 12.92 0.99
N ARG A 75 -7.48 13.26 0.22
CA ARG A 75 -7.43 13.14 -1.25
C ARG A 75 -6.28 13.95 -1.85
N LEU A 76 -5.93 15.10 -1.27
CA LEU A 76 -4.82 15.94 -1.72
C LEU A 76 -3.46 15.26 -1.48
N ASP A 77 -3.29 14.56 -0.36
CA ASP A 77 -2.05 13.82 -0.07
C ASP A 77 -1.88 12.68 -1.06
N ILE A 78 -2.96 11.93 -1.34
CA ILE A 78 -2.95 10.83 -2.32
C ILE A 78 -2.58 11.36 -3.72
N LEU A 79 -3.20 12.46 -4.15
CA LEU A 79 -2.87 13.10 -5.43
C LEU A 79 -1.41 13.56 -5.49
N SER A 80 -0.87 14.09 -4.38
CA SER A 80 0.51 14.55 -4.28
C SER A 80 1.51 13.38 -4.30
N MET A 81 1.19 12.26 -3.64
CA MET A 81 2.00 11.05 -3.69
C MET A 81 2.05 10.44 -5.10
N LEU A 82 0.92 10.41 -5.81
CA LEU A 82 0.87 9.96 -7.21
C LEU A 82 1.62 10.90 -8.16
N GLU A 83 1.56 12.22 -7.92
CA GLU A 83 2.40 13.19 -8.63
C GLU A 83 3.89 12.94 -8.39
N GLY A 84 4.28 12.62 -7.15
CA GLY A 84 5.66 12.29 -6.78
C GLY A 84 6.22 11.04 -7.47
N ILE A 85 5.35 10.08 -7.84
CA ILE A 85 5.71 8.93 -8.70
C ILE A 85 5.96 9.36 -10.15
N GLY A 86 5.46 10.54 -10.55
CA GLY A 86 5.56 11.08 -11.90
C GLY A 86 4.30 10.90 -12.74
N ILE A 87 3.17 10.53 -12.13
CA ILE A 87 1.86 10.48 -12.80
C ILE A 87 1.27 11.88 -12.73
N ARG A 88 1.32 12.63 -13.84
CA ARG A 88 0.81 14.01 -13.87
C ARG A 88 -0.64 14.13 -14.31
N SER A 89 -1.07 13.24 -15.20
CA SER A 89 -2.42 13.24 -15.74
C SER A 89 -3.45 13.04 -14.63
N TYR A 90 -4.37 14.01 -14.52
CA TYR A 90 -5.47 13.96 -13.57
C TYR A 90 -6.34 12.71 -13.78
N SER A 91 -6.67 12.39 -15.03
CA SER A 91 -7.50 11.24 -15.37
C SER A 91 -6.88 9.91 -14.93
N ILE A 92 -5.55 9.76 -15.07
CA ILE A 92 -4.84 8.56 -14.59
C ILE A 92 -4.89 8.48 -13.06
N LYS A 93 -4.62 9.57 -12.34
CA LYS A 93 -4.72 9.60 -10.87
C LYS A 93 -6.14 9.27 -10.41
N HIS A 94 -7.14 9.88 -11.03
CA HIS A 94 -8.54 9.68 -10.69
C HIS A 94 -8.96 8.22 -10.91
N TRP A 95 -8.54 7.63 -12.03
CA TRP A 95 -8.79 6.22 -12.32
C TRP A 95 -8.14 5.30 -11.28
N LEU A 96 -6.87 5.52 -10.94
CA LEU A 96 -6.15 4.74 -9.93
C LEU A 96 -6.84 4.79 -8.56
N ILE A 97 -7.23 5.99 -8.12
CA ILE A 97 -7.95 6.19 -6.86
C ILE A 97 -9.31 5.48 -6.92
N SER A 98 -10.07 5.65 -8.01
CA SER A 98 -11.38 5.03 -8.18
C SER A 98 -11.29 3.50 -8.09
N VAL A 99 -10.34 2.88 -8.80
CA VAL A 99 -10.15 1.42 -8.74
C VAL A 99 -9.76 0.97 -7.34
N HIS A 100 -8.86 1.70 -6.67
CA HIS A 100 -8.46 1.39 -5.30
C HIS A 100 -9.65 1.45 -4.32
N ASP A 101 -10.44 2.52 -4.39
CA ASP A 101 -11.62 2.72 -3.54
C ASP A 101 -12.66 1.63 -3.79
N SER A 102 -12.93 1.28 -5.05
CA SER A 102 -13.82 0.17 -5.39
C SER A 102 -13.32 -1.14 -4.77
N VAL A 103 -12.05 -1.51 -4.96
CA VAL A 103 -11.49 -2.75 -4.37
C VAL A 103 -11.55 -2.72 -2.84
N LYS A 104 -11.32 -1.56 -2.21
CA LYS A 104 -11.34 -1.38 -0.75
C LYS A 104 -12.74 -1.44 -0.14
N GLN A 105 -13.77 -1.08 -0.90
CA GLN A 105 -15.18 -1.22 -0.49
C GLN A 105 -15.65 -2.68 -0.58
N GLU A 106 -15.17 -3.41 -1.58
CA GLU A 106 -15.58 -4.80 -1.84
C GLU A 106 -14.88 -5.81 -0.92
N LEU A 107 -13.63 -5.57 -0.51
CA LEU A 107 -12.86 -6.54 0.28
C LEU A 107 -13.12 -6.47 1.80
N PRO A 108 -13.09 -7.63 2.51
CA PRO A 108 -13.22 -7.67 3.97
C PRO A 108 -12.03 -6.99 4.64
N TYR A 109 -12.22 -6.51 5.88
CA TYR A 109 -11.22 -5.70 6.62
C TYR A 109 -9.81 -6.30 6.65
N THR A 110 -9.70 -7.63 6.76
CA THR A 110 -8.42 -8.36 6.81
C THR A 110 -7.65 -8.36 5.48
N GLU A 111 -8.32 -8.07 4.37
CA GLU A 111 -7.76 -8.11 3.01
C GLU A 111 -7.89 -6.77 2.29
N LYS A 112 -8.26 -5.70 3.01
CA LYS A 112 -8.40 -4.38 2.40
C LYS A 112 -7.05 -3.90 1.88
N PRO A 113 -6.98 -3.43 0.62
CA PRO A 113 -5.78 -2.84 0.08
C PRO A 113 -5.46 -1.54 0.83
N THR A 114 -4.17 -1.26 0.92
CA THR A 114 -3.60 -0.07 1.58
C THR A 114 -3.17 0.95 0.53
N ILE A 115 -2.81 2.15 1.00
CA ILE A 115 -2.18 3.19 0.19
C ILE A 115 -0.93 2.65 -0.54
N THR A 116 -0.20 1.73 0.07
CA THR A 116 0.99 1.11 -0.52
C THR A 116 0.63 0.37 -1.81
N ASP A 117 -0.53 -0.28 -1.85
CA ASP A 117 -1.02 -0.97 -3.04
C ASP A 117 -1.42 0.03 -4.14
N LEU A 118 -2.11 1.12 -3.80
CA LEU A 118 -2.39 2.21 -4.74
C LEU A 118 -1.10 2.82 -5.32
N LEU A 119 -0.12 3.13 -4.48
CA LEU A 119 1.16 3.69 -4.92
C LEU A 119 1.96 2.69 -5.77
N ARG A 120 1.96 1.40 -5.40
CA ARG A 120 2.56 0.34 -6.22
C ARG A 120 1.89 0.24 -7.59
N CYS A 121 0.57 0.30 -7.66
CA CYS A 121 -0.18 0.33 -8.92
C CYS A 121 0.26 1.53 -9.77
N GLY A 122 0.35 2.72 -9.17
CA GLY A 122 0.87 3.91 -9.84
C GLY A 122 2.30 3.75 -10.37
N VAL A 123 3.22 3.18 -9.58
CA VAL A 123 4.60 2.91 -10.00
C VAL A 123 4.63 1.98 -11.22
N VAL A 124 3.84 0.90 -11.22
CA VAL A 124 3.77 -0.04 -12.35
C VAL A 124 3.24 0.64 -13.61
N VAL A 125 2.15 1.42 -13.50
CA VAL A 125 1.60 2.20 -14.62
C VAL A 125 2.67 3.13 -15.18
N LYS A 126 3.34 3.92 -14.33
CA LYS A 126 4.37 4.86 -14.77
C LYS A 126 5.51 4.16 -15.50
N GLN A 127 6.00 3.05 -14.95
CA GLN A 127 7.07 2.26 -15.56
C GLN A 127 6.66 1.66 -16.90
N GLN A 128 5.41 1.24 -17.07
CA GLN A 128 4.92 0.67 -18.33
C GLN A 128 4.74 1.76 -19.40
N LEU A 129 4.21 2.92 -19.02
CA LEU A 129 4.11 4.08 -19.90
C LEU A 129 5.50 4.55 -20.37
N ASP A 130 6.49 4.58 -19.48
CA ASP A 130 7.87 4.94 -19.83
C ASP A 130 8.51 3.96 -20.81
N LYS A 131 8.04 2.70 -20.82
CA LYS A 131 8.45 1.67 -21.79
C LYS A 131 7.63 1.73 -23.09
N GLY A 132 6.74 2.71 -23.25
CA GLY A 132 5.91 2.90 -24.44
C GLY A 132 4.70 1.96 -24.52
N MET A 133 4.30 1.34 -23.40
CA MET A 133 3.08 0.53 -23.38
C MET A 133 1.82 1.42 -23.50
N PRO A 134 0.78 0.97 -24.23
CA PRO A 134 -0.48 1.71 -24.32
C PRO A 134 -1.13 1.91 -22.94
N LEU A 135 -1.63 3.13 -22.68
CA LEU A 135 -2.16 3.55 -21.38
C LEU A 135 -3.23 2.59 -20.82
N ILE A 136 -4.22 2.22 -21.63
CA ILE A 136 -5.31 1.33 -21.20
C ILE A 136 -4.76 -0.02 -20.75
N GLN A 137 -3.85 -0.58 -21.55
CA GLN A 137 -3.19 -1.84 -21.24
C GLN A 137 -2.36 -1.74 -19.95
N SER A 138 -1.66 -0.62 -19.76
CA SER A 138 -0.86 -0.39 -18.56
C SER A 138 -1.72 -0.31 -17.29
N LEU A 139 -2.82 0.44 -17.35
CA LEU A 139 -3.77 0.57 -16.24
C LEU A 139 -4.37 -0.79 -15.86
N GLN A 140 -4.84 -1.55 -16.84
CA GLN A 140 -5.43 -2.87 -16.63
C GLN A 140 -4.41 -3.85 -16.02
N GLN A 141 -3.20 -3.92 -16.57
CA GLN A 141 -2.15 -4.83 -16.10
C GLN A 141 -1.67 -4.49 -14.70
N ALA A 142 -1.46 -3.21 -14.41
CA ALA A 142 -1.08 -2.77 -13.07
C ALA A 142 -2.16 -3.12 -12.03
N ALA A 143 -3.43 -2.85 -12.33
CA ALA A 143 -4.53 -3.16 -11.42
C ALA A 143 -4.68 -4.67 -11.18
N HIS A 144 -4.54 -5.50 -12.24
CA HIS A 144 -4.55 -6.95 -12.10
C HIS A 144 -3.38 -7.45 -11.24
N ASP A 145 -2.16 -6.99 -11.52
CA ASP A 145 -0.96 -7.47 -10.84
C ASP A 145 -0.90 -7.08 -9.37
N VAL A 146 -1.48 -5.94 -9.00
CA VAL A 146 -1.52 -5.47 -7.62
C VAL A 146 -2.71 -6.04 -6.87
N TYR A 147 -3.94 -5.87 -7.38
CA TYR A 147 -5.14 -6.21 -6.62
C TYR A 147 -5.57 -7.68 -6.77
N LEU A 148 -5.45 -8.29 -7.96
CA LEU A 148 -5.88 -9.69 -8.15
C LEU A 148 -4.81 -10.69 -7.71
N ARG A 149 -3.53 -10.41 -7.95
CA ARG A 149 -2.46 -11.33 -7.52
C ARG A 149 -2.37 -11.44 -6.00
N SER A 150 -2.66 -10.35 -5.29
CA SER A 150 -2.75 -10.32 -3.82
C SER A 150 -3.91 -11.18 -3.28
N LEU A 151 -4.97 -11.40 -4.06
CA LEU A 151 -6.11 -12.26 -3.67
C LEU A 151 -5.84 -13.75 -3.96
N LYS A 152 -5.13 -14.06 -5.05
CA LYS A 152 -4.81 -15.45 -5.45
C LYS A 152 -3.84 -16.17 -4.50
N THR A 153 -3.08 -15.44 -3.67
CA THR A 153 -2.25 -16.06 -2.63
C THR A 153 -3.06 -16.63 -1.46
N ASN A 154 -4.35 -16.25 -1.30
CA ASN A 154 -5.18 -16.67 -0.17
C ASN A 154 -6.42 -17.51 -0.52
N SER A 155 -6.76 -17.71 -1.80
CA SER A 155 -7.99 -18.43 -2.16
C SER A 155 -7.82 -19.35 -3.37
N SER A 156 -7.37 -20.58 -3.11
CA SER A 156 -7.51 -21.71 -4.03
C SER A 156 -8.96 -22.18 -4.03
N LYS A 157 -9.80 -21.68 -4.95
CA LYS A 157 -10.99 -22.37 -5.51
C LYS A 157 -11.54 -21.57 -6.69
N LYS A 158 -11.30 -22.05 -7.92
CA LYS A 158 -11.96 -21.56 -9.14
C LYS A 158 -13.43 -21.96 -9.10
N HIS A 159 -14.33 -20.99 -9.03
CA HIS A 159 -15.74 -21.18 -9.37
C HIS A 159 -15.97 -20.57 -10.76
N GLU A 160 -16.56 -21.33 -11.68
CA GLU A 160 -16.87 -20.88 -13.05
C GLU A 160 -18.01 -19.87 -13.03
N PHE A 161 -17.67 -18.58 -12.89
CA PHE A 161 -18.59 -17.47 -13.13
C PHE A 161 -18.59 -17.12 -14.63
N PRO A 162 -19.75 -16.85 -15.25
CA PRO A 162 -19.78 -16.41 -16.63
C PRO A 162 -19.04 -15.06 -16.78
N HIS A 163 -18.05 -15.00 -17.67
CA HIS A 163 -17.27 -13.80 -17.92
C HIS A 163 -18.17 -12.63 -18.33
N LEU A 164 -18.33 -11.64 -17.44
CA LEU A 164 -19.09 -10.42 -17.71
C LEU A 164 -18.17 -9.32 -18.17
N LYS A 165 -18.22 -9.01 -19.46
CA LYS A 165 -17.56 -7.84 -20.03
C LYS A 165 -18.35 -6.57 -19.72
N GLN A 166 -17.66 -5.45 -19.46
CA GLN A 166 -18.27 -4.12 -19.50
C GLN A 166 -18.89 -3.90 -20.89
N LYS A 167 -20.12 -3.39 -20.93
CA LYS A 167 -20.76 -3.03 -22.21
C LYS A 167 -20.36 -1.61 -22.58
N THR A 168 -20.26 -1.27 -23.84
CA THR A 168 -20.09 0.14 -24.27
C THR A 168 -21.48 0.70 -24.62
N PRO A 169 -21.93 1.86 -24.08
CA PRO A 169 -21.22 2.87 -23.28
C PRO A 169 -21.53 2.83 -21.77
N GLU A 170 -21.45 1.67 -21.13
CA GLU A 170 -21.75 1.50 -19.70
C GLU A 170 -20.69 2.17 -18.82
N SER A 171 -21.11 2.93 -17.80
CA SER A 171 -20.18 3.49 -16.82
C SER A 171 -19.53 2.39 -15.96
N ILE A 172 -18.43 2.71 -15.30
CA ILE A 172 -17.77 1.77 -14.38
C ILE A 172 -18.71 1.39 -13.23
N ASP A 173 -19.49 2.35 -12.74
CA ASP A 173 -20.47 2.14 -11.67
C ASP A 173 -21.61 1.23 -12.12
N ASP A 174 -22.14 1.44 -13.33
CA ASP A 174 -23.18 0.59 -13.91
C ASP A 174 -22.66 -0.83 -14.16
N TYR A 175 -21.40 -0.96 -14.59
CA TYR A 175 -20.75 -2.25 -14.78
C TYR A 175 -20.57 -3.00 -13.46
N SER A 176 -20.07 -2.32 -12.43
CA SER A 176 -19.94 -2.86 -11.08
C SER A 176 -21.29 -3.34 -10.54
N HIS A 177 -22.33 -2.50 -10.67
CA HIS A 177 -23.66 -2.81 -10.20
C HIS A 177 -24.31 -3.99 -10.98
N ARG A 178 -24.08 -4.07 -12.30
CA ARG A 178 -24.55 -5.19 -13.14
C ARG A 178 -23.85 -6.49 -12.79
N LEU A 179 -22.55 -6.43 -12.49
CA LEU A 179 -21.78 -7.60 -12.07
C LEU A 179 -22.26 -8.10 -10.71
N SER A 180 -22.44 -7.21 -9.72
CA SER A 180 -23.00 -7.55 -8.41
C SER A 180 -24.36 -8.23 -8.53
N ARG A 181 -25.28 -7.67 -9.34
CA ARG A 181 -26.61 -8.29 -9.56
C ARG A 181 -26.52 -9.70 -10.16
N LYS A 182 -25.59 -9.93 -11.09
CA LYS A 182 -25.40 -11.26 -11.67
C LYS A 182 -24.71 -12.21 -10.70
N CYS A 183 -23.82 -11.73 -9.83
CA CYS A 183 -23.24 -12.53 -8.75
C CYS A 183 -24.36 -13.03 -7.80
N ASP A 184 -25.27 -12.13 -7.42
CA ASP A 184 -26.40 -12.46 -6.57
C ASP A 184 -27.36 -13.47 -7.19
N GLN A 185 -27.60 -13.36 -8.50
CA GLN A 185 -28.46 -14.29 -9.25
C GLN A 185 -27.82 -15.67 -9.43
N ALA A 186 -26.53 -15.74 -9.73
CA ALA A 186 -25.85 -16.99 -10.04
C ALA A 186 -25.48 -17.79 -8.77
N TYR A 187 -25.27 -17.12 -7.63
CA TYR A 187 -24.84 -17.76 -6.38
C TYR A 187 -25.65 -17.26 -5.17
N PRO A 188 -26.97 -17.52 -5.11
CA PRO A 188 -27.83 -17.00 -4.05
C PRO A 188 -27.45 -17.51 -2.64
N SER A 189 -26.81 -18.68 -2.56
CA SER A 189 -26.36 -19.32 -1.32
C SER A 189 -24.97 -18.89 -0.84
N PHE A 190 -24.24 -18.09 -1.62
CA PHE A 190 -22.93 -17.60 -1.20
C PHE A 190 -23.07 -16.57 -0.06
N SER A 191 -22.12 -16.63 0.88
CA SER A 191 -21.99 -15.57 1.89
C SER A 191 -21.72 -14.24 1.20
N LYS A 192 -22.13 -13.14 1.84
CA LYS A 192 -21.89 -11.79 1.31
C LYS A 192 -20.40 -11.56 0.96
N ALA A 193 -19.49 -12.05 1.79
CA ALA A 193 -18.04 -11.97 1.55
C ALA A 193 -17.61 -12.72 0.29
N ASN A 194 -18.07 -13.97 0.09
CA ASN A 194 -17.68 -14.77 -1.08
C ASN A 194 -18.22 -14.17 -2.39
N LYS A 195 -19.39 -13.54 -2.35
CA LYS A 195 -19.95 -12.82 -3.52
C LYS A 195 -19.10 -11.61 -3.88
N LEU A 196 -18.69 -10.82 -2.89
CA LEU A 196 -17.87 -9.63 -3.11
C LEU A 196 -16.48 -9.98 -3.68
N THR A 197 -15.83 -11.03 -3.15
CA THR A 197 -14.55 -11.53 -3.70
C THR A 197 -14.70 -11.98 -5.16
N LEU A 198 -15.79 -12.68 -5.48
CA LEU A 198 -16.08 -13.15 -6.83
C LEU A 198 -16.37 -11.98 -7.78
N CYS A 199 -17.15 -10.98 -7.36
CA CYS A 199 -17.42 -9.80 -8.18
C CYS A 199 -16.17 -8.94 -8.34
N ALA A 200 -15.35 -8.73 -7.31
CA ALA A 200 -14.08 -8.00 -7.43
C ALA A 200 -13.12 -8.70 -8.41
N GLN A 201 -13.05 -10.03 -8.37
CA GLN A 201 -12.26 -10.81 -9.33
C GLN A 201 -12.77 -10.64 -10.77
N HIS A 202 -14.06 -10.83 -11.00
CA HIS A 202 -14.63 -10.75 -12.35
C HIS A 202 -14.78 -9.32 -12.88
N PHE A 203 -14.83 -8.32 -12.00
CA PHE A 203 -14.81 -6.90 -12.37
C PHE A 203 -13.49 -6.57 -13.05
N VAL A 204 -12.37 -6.94 -12.42
CA VAL A 204 -11.04 -6.70 -13.00
C VAL A 204 -10.80 -7.57 -14.24
N GLU A 205 -11.27 -8.81 -14.27
CA GLU A 205 -11.18 -9.67 -15.47
C GLU A 205 -12.02 -9.13 -16.64
N GLY A 206 -13.21 -8.59 -16.39
CA GLY A 206 -14.07 -8.06 -17.45
C GLY A 206 -13.66 -6.68 -17.99
N LEU A 207 -12.76 -5.97 -17.28
CA LEU A 207 -12.05 -4.82 -17.84
C LEU A 207 -11.06 -5.24 -18.95
N TYR A 208 -10.56 -6.47 -18.97
CA TYR A 208 -9.45 -6.93 -19.83
C TYR A 208 -9.82 -7.31 -21.28
N SER A 209 -11.10 -7.33 -21.65
CA SER A 209 -11.56 -8.20 -22.74
C SER A 209 -11.89 -7.53 -24.10
N ASP A 210 -11.59 -6.24 -24.29
CA ASP A 210 -11.45 -5.51 -25.58
C ASP A 210 -11.13 -4.03 -25.30
N PRO A 211 -10.57 -3.23 -26.24
CA PRO A 211 -10.03 -1.90 -25.96
C PRO A 211 -11.16 -0.96 -25.52
N VAL A 212 -11.19 -0.66 -24.22
CA VAL A 212 -12.06 0.35 -23.64
C VAL A 212 -11.77 1.67 -24.35
N LYS A 213 -12.72 2.21 -25.12
CA LYS A 213 -12.71 3.64 -25.41
C LYS A 213 -12.93 4.33 -24.08
N VAL A 214 -11.83 4.83 -23.52
CA VAL A 214 -11.87 5.67 -22.34
C VAL A 214 -12.33 7.03 -22.83
N ASP A 215 -13.64 7.22 -22.94
CA ASP A 215 -14.24 8.50 -23.34
C ASP A 215 -13.96 9.60 -22.29
N TYR A 216 -13.34 9.27 -21.16
CA TYR A 216 -12.79 10.20 -20.15
C TYR A 216 -11.31 10.58 -20.37
N LEU A 217 -10.65 10.09 -21.43
CA LEU A 217 -9.25 10.41 -21.77
C LEU A 217 -9.12 11.19 -23.09
N SER A 218 -10.24 11.53 -23.74
CA SER A 218 -10.25 12.25 -25.03
C SER A 218 -10.38 13.78 -24.91
N GLU A 219 -10.27 14.35 -23.72
CA GLU A 219 -10.21 15.81 -23.55
C GLU A 219 -9.01 16.19 -22.67
N SER A 220 -8.04 16.83 -23.34
CA SER A 220 -6.83 17.54 -22.85
C SER A 220 -5.63 16.72 -22.34
#